data_AF-A0AAU5LY36-F1
#
_entry.id   AF-A0AAU5LY36-F1
#
_cell.length_a   1.000
_cell.length_b   1.000
_cell.length_c   1.000
_cell.angle_alpha   90.00
_cell.angle_beta   90.00
_cell.angle_gamma   90.00
#
_symmetry.space_group_name_H-M   'P 1'
#
loop_
_entity.id
_entity.type
_entity.pdbx_description
1 polymer ?
#
loop_
_entity_poly.entity_id
_entity_poly.type
_entity_poly.pdbx_seq_one_letter_code
_entity_poly.pdbx_strand_id
1 'polypeptide(L)'
;MAAQGDRSAEFAALLALYQTERQEASAYDTSHFTMLALAMTYAGATIALLDDELATSVGAAVILVTPVPLWLAGIYFLMLSGAASIRSEAAIYLESRIVQLAALDGVDRPELGLAGTSRVRSLRIASGSVRVALVVCYAGMGFLLFLYTIYMIGGADAQPHGWWFWPVAVVAYGSLLTVVITSTVSALRLLRKRHSVATSGT
;
A
#
# COMPACT_ATOMS: atom_id res chain seq x y z
N MET A 1 -31.49 -36.10 -3.11
CA MET A 1 -30.07 -36.45 -2.95
C MET A 1 -29.13 -35.67 -3.88
N ALA A 2 -29.47 -35.40 -5.15
CA ALA A 2 -28.63 -34.60 -6.05
C ALA A 2 -28.32 -33.16 -5.56
N ALA A 3 -29.31 -32.48 -4.96
CA ALA A 3 -29.14 -31.09 -4.47
C ALA A 3 -28.23 -30.95 -3.23
N GLN A 4 -27.87 -32.05 -2.56
CA GLN A 4 -26.99 -32.04 -1.38
C GLN A 4 -25.53 -32.31 -1.75
N GLY A 5 -25.30 -33.12 -2.79
CA GLY A 5 -23.97 -33.31 -3.39
C GLY A 5 -23.42 -32.03 -4.04
N ASP A 6 -24.31 -31.26 -4.68
CA ASP A 6 -23.94 -29.99 -5.34
C ASP A 6 -23.50 -28.92 -4.32
N ARG A 7 -24.22 -28.77 -3.20
CA ARG A 7 -23.83 -27.85 -2.11
C ARG A 7 -22.53 -28.22 -1.42
N SER A 8 -22.25 -29.51 -1.24
CA SER A 8 -20.98 -29.95 -0.65
C SER A 8 -19.78 -29.66 -1.56
N ALA A 9 -19.95 -29.79 -2.88
CA ALA A 9 -18.92 -29.45 -3.84
C ALA A 9 -18.71 -27.93 -3.94
N GLU A 10 -19.79 -27.14 -3.97
CA GLU A 10 -19.74 -25.68 -3.90
C GLU A 10 -19.03 -25.21 -2.63
N PHE A 11 -19.38 -25.78 -1.47
CA PHE A 11 -18.74 -25.44 -0.19
C PHE A 11 -17.25 -25.77 -0.19
N ALA A 12 -16.86 -26.96 -0.66
CA ALA A 12 -15.46 -27.36 -0.76
C ALA A 12 -14.66 -26.44 -1.71
N ALA A 13 -15.24 -26.07 -2.85
CA ALA A 13 -14.62 -25.16 -3.80
C ALA A 13 -14.45 -23.74 -3.24
N LEU A 14 -15.49 -23.20 -2.58
CA LEU A 14 -15.42 -21.89 -1.93
C LEU A 14 -14.41 -21.87 -0.80
N LEU A 15 -14.35 -22.93 0.01
CA LEU A 15 -13.38 -23.05 1.09
C LEU A 15 -11.94 -23.10 0.54
N ALA A 16 -11.69 -23.88 -0.52
CA ALA A 16 -10.39 -23.92 -1.18
C ALA A 16 -9.99 -22.53 -1.71
N LEU A 17 -10.92 -21.82 -2.36
CA LEU A 17 -10.67 -20.47 -2.86
C LEU A 17 -10.39 -19.47 -1.73
N TYR A 18 -11.13 -19.56 -0.62
CA TYR A 18 -10.90 -18.72 0.56
C TYR A 18 -9.52 -18.98 1.21
N GLN A 19 -9.07 -20.23 1.30
CA GLN A 19 -7.72 -20.54 1.81
C GLN A 19 -6.63 -19.97 0.90
N THR A 20 -6.79 -20.06 -0.41
CA THR A 20 -5.87 -19.45 -1.38
C THR A 20 -5.81 -17.94 -1.22
N GLU A 21 -6.96 -17.25 -1.15
CA GLU A 21 -7.02 -15.80 -0.94
C GLU A 21 -6.36 -15.38 0.38
N ARG A 22 -6.56 -16.15 1.46
CA ARG A 22 -5.91 -15.89 2.75
C ARG A 22 -4.39 -16.05 2.68
N GLN A 23 -3.90 -17.08 1.99
CA GLN A 23 -2.47 -17.30 1.81
C GLN A 23 -1.83 -16.17 0.98
N GLU A 24 -2.48 -15.76 -0.10
CA GLU A 24 -2.05 -14.62 -0.91
C GLU A 24 -2.05 -13.31 -0.10
N ALA A 25 -3.07 -13.06 0.72
CA ALA A 25 -3.13 -11.88 1.59
C ALA A 25 -1.92 -11.80 2.55
N SER A 26 -1.53 -12.93 3.15
CA SER A 26 -0.33 -12.98 3.99
C SER A 26 0.96 -12.72 3.21
N ALA A 27 1.04 -13.17 1.95
CA ALA A 27 2.18 -12.88 1.09
C ALA A 27 2.28 -11.39 0.78
N TYR A 28 1.15 -10.72 0.50
CA TYR A 28 1.10 -9.27 0.30
C TYR A 28 1.55 -8.47 1.53
N ASP A 29 1.06 -8.83 2.72
CA ASP A 29 1.50 -8.18 3.96
C ASP A 29 3.03 -8.35 4.17
N THR A 30 3.56 -9.55 3.88
CA THR A 30 5.02 -9.82 3.94
C THR A 30 5.81 -8.98 2.93
N SER A 31 5.32 -8.88 1.69
CA SER A 31 5.94 -8.05 0.66
C SER A 31 5.92 -6.56 1.04
N HIS A 32 4.83 -6.05 1.62
CA HIS A 32 4.77 -4.68 2.13
C HIS A 32 5.83 -4.41 3.21
N PHE A 33 5.97 -5.31 4.20
CA PHE A 33 6.99 -5.15 5.24
C PHE A 33 8.41 -5.24 4.68
N THR A 34 8.65 -6.14 3.73
CA THR A 34 9.95 -6.28 3.07
C THR A 34 10.32 -5.01 2.31
N MET A 35 9.37 -4.43 1.56
CA MET A 35 9.61 -3.18 0.84
C MET A 35 9.86 -2.01 1.77
N LEU A 36 9.10 -1.90 2.86
CA LEU A 36 9.33 -0.87 3.87
C LEU A 36 10.73 -1.01 4.49
N ALA A 37 11.12 -2.23 4.89
CA ALA A 37 12.44 -2.49 5.44
C ALA A 37 13.56 -2.15 4.46
N LEU A 38 13.40 -2.52 3.18
CA LEU A 38 14.36 -2.22 2.12
C LEU A 38 14.46 -0.70 1.85
N ALA A 39 13.33 0.00 1.83
CA ALA A 39 13.30 1.45 1.68
C ALA A 39 13.99 2.15 2.85
N MET A 40 13.70 1.76 4.09
CA MET A 40 14.35 2.33 5.28
C MET A 40 15.84 2.03 5.32
N THR A 41 16.24 0.81 4.95
CA THR A 41 17.66 0.41 4.88
C THR A 41 18.40 1.21 3.83
N TYR A 42 17.80 1.37 2.64
CA TYR A 42 18.40 2.17 1.57
C TYR A 42 18.54 3.65 1.97
N ALA A 43 17.50 4.25 2.54
CA ALA A 43 17.54 5.63 3.02
C ALA A 43 18.58 5.82 4.12
N GLY A 44 18.66 4.89 5.09
CA GLY A 44 19.66 4.94 6.15
C GLY A 44 21.08 4.78 5.61
N ALA A 45 21.31 3.82 4.71
CA ALA A 45 22.62 3.57 4.12
C ALA A 45 23.11 4.75 3.28
N THR A 46 22.24 5.34 2.48
CA THR A 46 22.59 6.50 1.64
C THR A 46 22.88 7.73 2.48
N ILE A 47 22.12 8.00 3.55
CA ILE A 47 22.44 9.09 4.49
C ILE A 47 23.80 8.84 5.18
N ALA A 48 24.08 7.61 5.58
CA ALA A 48 25.33 7.28 6.27
C ALA A 48 26.56 7.27 5.34
N LEU A 49 26.39 6.91 4.07
CA LEU A 49 27.48 6.81 3.09
C LEU A 49 27.75 8.14 2.38
N LEU A 50 26.73 8.98 2.19
CA LEU A 50 26.88 10.32 1.62
C LEU A 50 27.24 11.34 2.71
N ASP A 51 28.32 11.05 3.45
CA ASP A 51 28.95 12.04 4.32
C ASP A 51 29.61 13.15 3.48
N ASP A 52 29.83 14.33 4.05
CA ASP A 52 30.18 15.56 3.31
C ASP A 52 31.41 15.39 2.38
N GLU A 53 32.40 14.60 2.80
CA GLU A 53 33.59 14.27 1.99
C GLU A 53 33.22 13.44 0.75
N LEU A 54 32.38 12.42 0.91
CA LEU A 54 31.99 11.55 -0.20
C LEU A 54 31.00 12.28 -1.12
N ALA A 55 30.09 13.08 -0.56
CA ALA A 55 29.14 13.89 -1.32
C ALA A 55 29.85 14.82 -2.31
N THR A 56 30.97 15.41 -1.91
CA THR A 56 31.79 16.29 -2.76
C THR A 56 32.49 15.53 -3.89
N SER A 57 32.85 14.26 -3.66
CA SER A 57 33.50 13.40 -4.65
C SER A 57 32.53 12.85 -5.70
N VAL A 58 31.30 12.50 -5.28
CA VAL A 58 30.33 11.81 -6.13
C VAL A 58 29.55 12.80 -7.03
N GLY A 59 29.46 14.07 -6.60
CA GLY A 59 28.91 15.17 -7.39
C GLY A 59 27.39 15.28 -7.37
N ALA A 60 26.87 16.49 -7.65
CA ALA A 60 25.46 16.86 -7.54
C ALA A 60 24.49 15.91 -8.29
N ALA A 61 24.90 15.40 -9.45
CA ALA A 61 24.06 14.54 -10.27
C ALA A 61 23.72 13.21 -9.59
N VAL A 62 24.66 12.60 -8.88
CA VAL A 62 24.45 11.30 -8.24
C VAL A 62 23.59 11.47 -6.99
N ILE A 63 23.86 12.51 -6.21
CA ILE A 63 23.03 12.88 -5.04
C ILE A 63 21.58 13.12 -5.50
N LEU A 64 21.39 13.84 -6.61
CA LEU A 64 20.08 14.12 -7.19
C LEU A 64 19.33 12.85 -7.61
N VAL A 65 20.02 11.78 -8.04
CA VAL A 65 19.37 10.52 -8.47
C VAL A 65 19.09 9.58 -7.28
N THR A 66 19.72 9.80 -6.13
CA THR A 66 19.64 8.90 -4.97
C THR A 66 18.21 8.69 -4.44
N PRO A 67 17.29 9.68 -4.47
CA PRO A 67 15.89 9.43 -4.10
C PRO A 67 15.07 8.62 -5.11
N VAL A 68 15.50 8.48 -6.37
CA VAL A 68 14.70 7.83 -7.42
C VAL A 68 14.31 6.39 -7.07
N PRO A 69 15.22 5.52 -6.56
CA PRO A 69 14.84 4.16 -6.15
C PRO A 69 13.74 4.13 -5.08
N LEU A 70 13.73 5.08 -4.14
CA LEU A 70 12.68 5.17 -3.11
C LEU A 70 11.33 5.58 -3.69
N TRP A 71 11.32 6.47 -4.68
CA TRP A 71 10.10 6.81 -5.41
C TRP A 71 9.53 5.61 -6.18
N LEU A 72 10.39 4.82 -6.84
CA LEU A 72 9.96 3.60 -7.51
C LEU A 72 9.39 2.58 -6.52
N ALA A 73 10.05 2.41 -5.37
CA ALA A 73 9.54 1.56 -4.29
C ALA A 73 8.18 2.06 -3.77
N GLY A 74 8.00 3.38 -3.60
CA GLY A 74 6.74 3.97 -3.20
C GLY A 74 5.61 3.75 -4.21
N ILE A 75 5.88 3.89 -5.51
CA ILE A 75 4.91 3.62 -6.58
C ILE A 75 4.49 2.15 -6.57
N TYR A 76 5.45 1.23 -6.48
CA TYR A 76 5.14 -0.20 -6.43
C TYR A 76 4.37 -0.56 -5.16
N PHE A 77 4.70 0.04 -4.02
CA PHE A 77 3.95 -0.12 -2.77
C PHE A 77 2.47 0.30 -2.93
N LEU A 78 2.20 1.41 -3.64
CA LEU A 78 0.83 1.84 -3.93
C LEU A 78 0.08 0.84 -4.83
N MET A 79 0.74 0.30 -5.86
CA MET A 79 0.14 -0.73 -6.71
C MET A 79 -0.20 -2.00 -5.92
N LEU A 80 0.72 -2.43 -5.06
CA LEU A 80 0.56 -3.60 -4.20
C LEU A 80 -0.60 -3.42 -3.22
N SER A 81 -0.71 -2.23 -2.61
CA SER A 81 -1.83 -1.85 -1.74
C SER A 81 -3.18 -1.84 -2.46
N GLY A 82 -3.21 -1.37 -3.71
CA GLY A 82 -4.41 -1.40 -4.55
C GLY A 82 -4.87 -2.83 -4.87
N ALA A 83 -3.93 -3.70 -5.25
CA ALA A 83 -4.22 -5.11 -5.51
C ALA A 83 -4.72 -5.84 -4.25
N ALA A 84 -4.08 -5.61 -3.10
CA ALA A 84 -4.49 -6.16 -1.82
C ALA A 84 -5.91 -5.70 -1.41
N SER A 85 -6.28 -4.45 -1.71
CA SER A 85 -7.61 -3.91 -1.40
C SER A 85 -8.73 -4.61 -2.18
N ILE A 86 -8.53 -4.82 -3.49
CA ILE A 86 -9.51 -5.52 -4.35
C ILE A 86 -9.69 -6.96 -3.88
N ARG A 87 -8.59 -7.65 -3.54
CA ARG A 87 -8.64 -9.02 -3.03
C ARG A 87 -9.31 -9.14 -1.68
N SER A 88 -9.05 -8.21 -0.76
CA SER A 88 -9.72 -8.18 0.53
C SER A 88 -11.24 -8.13 0.39
N GLU A 89 -11.77 -7.39 -0.60
CA GLU A 89 -13.22 -7.37 -0.88
C GLU A 89 -13.72 -8.75 -1.36
N ALA A 90 -12.99 -9.40 -2.27
CA ALA A 90 -13.33 -10.72 -2.77
C ALA A 90 -13.34 -11.78 -1.65
N ALA A 91 -12.35 -11.71 -0.75
CA ALA A 91 -12.24 -12.64 0.37
C ALA A 91 -13.38 -12.47 1.39
N ILE A 92 -13.80 -11.23 1.67
CA ILE A 92 -14.98 -10.94 2.50
C ILE A 92 -16.26 -11.49 1.85
N TYR A 93 -16.40 -11.35 0.52
CA TYR A 93 -17.53 -11.93 -0.20
C TYR A 93 -17.57 -13.46 -0.08
N LEU A 94 -16.43 -14.13 -0.29
CA LEU A 94 -16.32 -15.59 -0.14
C LEU A 94 -16.63 -16.05 1.28
N GLU A 95 -16.08 -15.36 2.29
CA GLU A 95 -16.36 -15.62 3.70
C GLU A 95 -17.87 -15.56 4.00
N SER A 96 -18.56 -14.53 3.49
CA SER A 96 -20.00 -14.40 3.65
C SER A 96 -20.80 -15.56 3.04
N ARG A 97 -20.36 -16.07 1.88
CA ARG A 97 -20.99 -17.21 1.19
C ARG A 97 -20.75 -18.53 1.91
N ILE A 98 -19.53 -18.75 2.42
CA ILE A 98 -19.16 -19.94 3.20
C ILE A 98 -20.02 -20.00 4.48
N VAL A 99 -20.15 -18.89 5.20
CA VAL A 99 -20.97 -18.83 6.43
C VAL A 99 -22.46 -19.10 6.14
N GLN A 100 -22.99 -18.57 5.04
CA GLN A 100 -24.37 -18.83 4.62
C GLN A 100 -24.62 -20.31 4.29
N LEU A 101 -23.69 -20.94 3.58
CA LEU A 101 -23.80 -22.36 3.20
C LEU A 101 -23.57 -23.31 4.39
N ALA A 102 -22.72 -22.92 5.34
CA ALA A 102 -22.45 -23.69 6.56
C ALA A 102 -23.58 -23.65 7.59
N ALA A 103 -24.61 -22.81 7.37
CA ALA A 103 -25.74 -22.61 8.30
C ALA A 103 -25.29 -22.36 9.75
N LEU A 104 -24.19 -21.62 9.92
CA LEU A 104 -23.68 -21.22 11.23
C LEU A 104 -24.57 -20.11 11.81
N ASP A 105 -25.72 -20.49 12.34
CA ASP A 105 -26.62 -19.58 13.05
C ASP A 105 -26.03 -19.24 14.44
N GLY A 106 -26.02 -17.95 14.79
CA GLY A 106 -25.55 -17.45 16.09
C GLY A 106 -24.07 -17.04 16.15
N VAL A 107 -23.34 -17.16 15.05
CA VAL A 107 -21.96 -16.69 14.96
C VAL A 107 -21.93 -15.22 14.53
N ASP A 108 -21.29 -14.36 15.33
CA ASP A 108 -21.20 -12.92 15.05
C ASP A 108 -20.30 -12.68 13.82
N ARG A 109 -20.95 -12.64 12.65
CA ARG A 109 -20.36 -12.46 11.32
C ARG A 109 -19.35 -11.32 11.20
N PRO A 110 -19.47 -10.18 11.91
CA PRO A 110 -18.52 -9.09 11.74
C PRO A 110 -17.20 -9.25 12.50
N GLU A 111 -17.07 -10.23 13.40
CA GLU A 111 -15.88 -10.40 14.25
C GLU A 111 -14.95 -11.52 13.78
N LEU A 112 -15.38 -12.32 12.81
CA LEU A 112 -14.63 -13.46 12.33
C LEU A 112 -13.81 -13.16 11.08
N GLY A 113 -12.69 -13.90 10.99
CA GLY A 113 -11.82 -13.98 9.83
C GLY A 113 -11.39 -12.64 9.23
N LEU A 114 -11.55 -12.51 7.91
CA LEU A 114 -11.10 -11.35 7.15
C LEU A 114 -12.03 -10.14 7.36
N ALA A 115 -13.31 -10.37 7.60
CA ALA A 115 -14.25 -9.32 7.97
C ALA A 115 -13.84 -8.61 9.28
N GLY A 116 -13.46 -9.35 10.33
CA GLY A 116 -12.99 -8.78 11.59
C GLY A 116 -11.69 -7.99 11.44
N THR A 117 -10.71 -8.54 10.72
CA THR A 117 -9.42 -7.84 10.47
C THR A 117 -9.58 -6.59 9.58
N SER A 118 -10.52 -6.62 8.63
CA SER A 118 -10.84 -5.45 7.79
C SER A 118 -11.44 -4.29 8.60
N ARG A 119 -12.18 -4.57 9.68
CA ARG A 119 -12.73 -3.54 10.58
C ARG A 119 -11.63 -2.81 11.34
N VAL A 120 -10.60 -3.53 11.81
CA VAL A 120 -9.45 -2.93 12.49
C VAL A 120 -8.65 -2.04 11.53
N ARG A 121 -8.51 -2.42 10.26
CA ARG A 121 -7.85 -1.60 9.23
C ARG A 121 -8.77 -0.51 8.66
N SER A 122 -10.04 -0.46 9.04
CA SER A 122 -10.97 0.56 8.56
C SER A 122 -10.80 1.84 9.35
N LEU A 123 -10.30 2.89 8.67
CA LEU A 123 -10.26 4.25 9.21
C LEU A 123 -11.63 4.71 9.72
N ARG A 124 -12.75 4.17 9.21
CA ARG A 124 -14.09 4.60 9.61
C ARG A 124 -14.56 4.00 10.94
N ILE A 125 -14.13 2.78 11.26
CA ILE A 125 -14.63 1.97 12.38
C ILE A 125 -13.60 1.92 13.53
N ALA A 126 -12.32 2.11 13.21
CA ALA A 126 -11.23 2.13 14.18
C ALA A 126 -11.45 3.16 15.30
N SER A 127 -11.09 2.80 16.54
CA SER A 127 -11.03 3.71 17.68
C SER A 127 -10.08 4.88 17.39
N GLY A 128 -10.26 6.02 18.08
CA GLY A 128 -9.52 7.25 17.78
C GLY A 128 -8.00 7.07 17.74
N SER A 129 -7.43 6.28 18.65
CA SER A 129 -6.00 5.97 18.69
C SER A 129 -5.53 5.13 17.50
N VAL A 130 -6.28 4.08 17.13
CA VAL A 130 -5.99 3.23 15.97
C VAL A 130 -6.12 4.01 14.67
N ARG A 131 -7.09 4.93 14.57
CA ARG A 131 -7.24 5.84 13.43
C ARG A 131 -6.00 6.74 13.27
N VAL A 132 -5.51 7.33 14.37
CA VAL A 132 -4.27 8.14 14.32
C VAL A 132 -3.09 7.28 13.88
N ALA A 133 -2.94 6.08 14.45
CA ALA A 133 -1.88 5.16 14.04
C ALA A 133 -1.96 4.82 12.54
N LEU A 134 -3.15 4.52 12.01
CA LEU A 134 -3.35 4.27 10.58
C LEU A 134 -2.98 5.49 9.73
N VAL A 135 -3.41 6.69 10.12
CA VAL A 135 -3.04 7.93 9.41
C VAL A 135 -1.54 8.14 9.43
N VAL A 136 -0.88 7.95 10.58
CA VAL A 136 0.57 8.08 10.71
C VAL A 136 1.29 7.03 9.86
N CYS A 137 0.82 5.78 9.82
CA CYS A 137 1.42 4.74 8.99
C CYS A 137 1.28 5.06 7.48
N TYR A 138 0.11 5.50 7.04
CA TYR A 138 -0.13 5.79 5.61
C TYR A 138 0.50 7.12 5.16
N ALA A 139 0.32 8.19 5.93
CA ALA A 139 0.87 9.51 5.62
C ALA A 139 2.37 9.58 5.91
N GLY A 140 2.85 8.87 6.93
CA GLY A 140 4.24 8.87 7.37
C GLY A 140 5.18 8.36 6.29
N MET A 141 4.81 7.32 5.54
CA MET A 141 5.62 6.83 4.43
C MET A 141 5.82 7.90 3.34
N GLY A 142 4.72 8.55 2.92
CA GLY A 142 4.79 9.66 1.95
C GLY A 142 5.61 10.83 2.50
N PHE A 143 5.37 11.20 3.75
CA PHE A 143 6.10 12.28 4.41
C PHE A 143 7.61 12.00 4.50
N LEU A 144 8.02 10.79 4.88
CA LEU A 144 9.43 10.39 4.95
C LEU A 144 10.08 10.40 3.57
N LEU A 145 9.40 9.90 2.53
CA LEU A 145 9.89 9.96 1.15
C LEU A 145 10.12 11.40 0.70
N PHE A 146 9.19 12.30 1.01
CA PHE A 146 9.31 13.72 0.71
C PHE A 146 10.47 14.37 1.46
N LEU A 147 10.56 14.14 2.77
CA LEU A 147 11.61 14.71 3.61
C LEU A 147 13.00 14.25 3.16
N TYR A 148 13.15 12.97 2.86
CA TYR A 148 14.37 12.41 2.29
C TYR A 148 14.71 13.01 0.92
N THR A 149 13.71 13.19 0.05
CA THR A 149 13.92 13.80 -1.26
C THR A 149 14.40 15.24 -1.14
N ILE A 150 13.79 16.03 -0.24
CA ILE A 150 14.19 17.41 0.05
C ILE A 150 15.62 17.44 0.60
N TYR A 151 15.95 16.54 1.53
CA TYR A 151 17.29 16.42 2.10
C TYR A 151 18.35 16.18 1.01
N MET A 152 18.12 15.21 0.12
CA MET A 152 19.06 14.90 -0.97
C MET A 152 19.15 16.02 -2.01
N ILE A 153 18.04 16.68 -2.35
CA ILE A 153 18.07 17.85 -3.26
C ILE A 153 18.87 18.99 -2.63
N GLY A 154 18.68 19.26 -1.33
CA GLY A 154 19.46 20.27 -0.61
C GLY A 154 20.95 19.96 -0.58
N GLY A 155 21.32 18.70 -0.34
CA GLY A 155 22.72 18.25 -0.42
C GLY A 155 23.30 18.37 -1.83
N ALA A 156 22.50 18.14 -2.88
CA ALA A 156 22.94 18.29 -4.25
C ALA A 156 23.07 19.76 -4.70
N ASP A 157 22.20 20.65 -4.21
CA ASP A 157 22.24 22.10 -4.47
C ASP A 157 23.45 22.77 -3.80
N ALA A 158 23.94 22.21 -2.69
CA ALA A 158 25.17 22.66 -2.04
C ALA A 158 26.46 22.35 -2.83
N GLN A 159 26.38 21.50 -3.86
CA GLN A 159 27.51 21.10 -4.70
C GLN A 159 27.59 21.93 -5.98
N PRO A 160 28.77 22.07 -6.61
CA PRO A 160 28.88 22.72 -7.92
C PRO A 160 28.00 22.02 -8.95
N HIS A 161 26.99 22.73 -9.46
CA HIS A 161 26.04 22.18 -10.43
C HIS A 161 25.85 23.13 -11.62
N GLY A 162 25.40 22.57 -12.75
CA GLY A 162 25.07 23.36 -13.93
C GLY A 162 23.69 24.00 -13.83
N TRP A 163 23.37 24.88 -14.79
CA TRP A 163 22.04 25.49 -14.94
C TRP A 163 20.90 24.47 -15.15
N TRP A 164 21.25 23.26 -15.58
CA TRP A 164 20.31 22.16 -15.83
C TRP A 164 19.75 21.51 -14.56
N PHE A 165 20.38 21.71 -13.39
CA PHE A 165 20.06 21.02 -12.15
C PHE A 165 18.59 21.19 -11.72
N TRP A 166 18.16 22.45 -11.55
CA TRP A 166 16.80 22.77 -11.12
C TRP A 166 15.72 22.33 -12.11
N PRO A 167 15.84 22.59 -13.44
CA PRO A 167 14.90 22.06 -14.42
C PRO A 167 14.74 20.54 -14.36
N VAL A 168 15.86 19.80 -14.28
CA VAL A 168 15.83 18.33 -14.23
C VAL A 168 15.21 17.84 -12.93
N ALA A 169 15.57 18.42 -11.78
CA ALA A 169 15.00 18.06 -10.48
C ALA A 169 13.48 18.26 -10.45
N VAL A 170 13.01 19.43 -10.90
CA VAL A 170 11.58 19.76 -10.92
C VAL A 170 10.81 18.84 -11.86
N VAL A 171 11.33 18.57 -13.06
CA VAL A 171 10.65 17.67 -14.01
C VAL A 171 10.63 16.24 -13.49
N ALA A 172 11.76 15.73 -12.99
CA ALA A 172 11.86 14.36 -12.49
C ALA A 172 10.93 14.14 -11.29
N TYR A 173 11.09 14.92 -10.22
CA TYR A 173 10.29 14.74 -9.00
C TYR A 173 8.85 15.21 -9.17
N GLY A 174 8.60 16.22 -9.99
CA GLY A 174 7.25 16.64 -10.36
C GLY A 174 6.48 15.56 -11.11
N SER A 175 7.14 14.86 -12.06
CA SER A 175 6.52 13.74 -12.78
C SER A 175 6.21 12.55 -11.86
N LEU A 176 7.15 12.17 -10.99
CA LEU A 176 6.97 11.09 -10.01
C LEU A 176 5.85 11.43 -9.02
N LEU A 177 5.81 12.67 -8.53
CA LEU A 177 4.73 13.14 -7.67
C LEU A 177 3.39 13.11 -8.39
N THR A 178 3.33 13.53 -9.65
CA THR A 178 2.10 13.50 -10.45
C THR A 178 1.60 12.07 -10.60
N VAL A 179 2.49 11.10 -10.86
CA VAL A 179 2.13 9.67 -10.93
C VAL A 179 1.56 9.18 -9.60
N VAL A 180 2.20 9.52 -8.48
CA VAL A 180 1.72 9.15 -7.14
C VAL A 180 0.35 9.76 -6.87
N ILE A 181 0.17 11.06 -7.06
CA ILE A 181 -1.11 11.76 -6.82
C ILE A 181 -2.21 11.18 -7.72
N THR A 182 -1.97 11.04 -9.02
CA THR A 182 -2.96 10.52 -9.96
C THR A 182 -3.33 9.07 -9.65
N SER A 183 -2.37 8.24 -9.25
CA SER A 183 -2.59 6.86 -8.81
C SER A 183 -3.44 6.81 -7.54
N THR A 184 -3.09 7.57 -6.51
CA THR A 184 -3.84 7.63 -5.25
C THR A 184 -5.25 8.15 -5.47
N VAL A 185 -5.42 9.22 -6.25
CA VAL A 185 -6.74 9.78 -6.58
C VAL A 185 -7.58 8.76 -7.35
N SER A 186 -6.99 8.03 -8.29
CA SER A 186 -7.69 6.99 -9.04
C SER A 186 -8.14 5.84 -8.14
N ALA A 187 -7.28 5.39 -7.23
CA ALA A 187 -7.62 4.39 -6.23
C ALA A 187 -8.78 4.84 -5.32
N LEU A 188 -8.72 6.07 -4.82
CA LEU A 188 -9.80 6.66 -3.99
C LEU A 188 -11.12 6.79 -4.76
N ARG A 189 -11.08 7.15 -6.06
CA ARG A 189 -12.27 7.22 -6.91
C ARG A 189 -12.90 5.84 -7.13
N LEU A 190 -12.09 4.81 -7.31
CA LEU A 190 -12.58 3.44 -7.47
C LEU A 190 -13.28 2.96 -6.19
N LEU A 191 -12.69 3.22 -5.02
CA LEU A 191 -13.31 2.92 -3.73
C LEU A 191 -14.63 3.67 -3.55
N ARG A 192 -14.68 4.97 -3.91
CA ARG A 192 -15.92 5.78 -3.81
C ARG A 192 -17.02 5.27 -4.74
N LYS A 193 -16.69 4.89 -5.99
CA LYS A 193 -17.68 4.33 -6.94
C LYS A 193 -18.26 3.02 -6.43
N ARG A 194 -17.42 2.12 -5.89
CA ARG A 194 -17.87 0.84 -5.31
C ARG A 194 -18.84 1.05 -4.15
N HIS A 195 -18.56 2.02 -3.27
CA HIS A 195 -19.47 2.39 -2.19
C HIS A 195 -20.82 2.94 -2.67
N SER A 196 -20.83 3.75 -3.74
CA SER A 196 -22.09 4.26 -4.31
C SER A 196 -22.98 3.14 -4.83
N VAL A 197 -22.40 2.13 -5.48
CA VAL A 197 -23.15 0.98 -6.02
C VAL A 197 -23.69 0.10 -4.90
N ALA A 198 -22.90 -0.12 -3.84
CA ALA A 198 -23.32 -0.90 -2.68
C ALA A 198 -24.46 -0.25 -1.86
N THR A 199 -24.63 1.07 -1.97
CA THR A 199 -25.68 1.83 -1.25
C THR A 199 -26.92 2.10 -2.10
N SER A 200 -26.83 2.00 -3.43
CA SER A 200 -27.99 2.11 -4.34
C SER A 200 -28.65 0.76 -4.68
N GLY A 201 -28.04 -0.35 -4.27
CA GLY A 201 -28.55 -1.72 -4.48
C GLY A 201 -29.32 -2.29 -3.28
N THR A 202 -29.58 -1.47 -2.26
CA THR A 202 -30.48 -1.74 -1.13
C THR A 202 -31.73 -0.89 -1.27
#